data_AF-A0A060Z378-F1
#
_entry.id   AF-A0A060Z378-F1
#
_cell.length_a   1.000
_cell.length_b   1.000
_cell.length_c   1.000
_cell.angle_alpha   90.00
_cell.angle_beta   90.00
_cell.angle_gamma   90.00
#
_symmetry.space_group_name_H-M   'P 1'
#
loop_
_entity.id
_entity.type
_entity.pdbx_description
1 polymer ?
#
loop_
_entity_poly.entity_id
_entity_poly.type
_entity_poly.pdbx_seq_one_letter_code
_entity_poly.pdbx_strand_id
1 'polypeptide(L)'
;MMEMCSLFLISLYMTNGLKSLSLSPSLLVLEKGLLKALKKLDDYLAGPLPEEVDADSMEEERGSTRRFLDGDDLTLADCNLLPKLHIVKVVAKKYRNYEIPSELGGVWRYLKNAYTRDEFTNTCAADNEIEMAYLDVAKRLEK
;
A
#
# COMPACT_ATOMS: atom_id res chain seq x y z
N MET A 1 35.99 25.20 -0.82
CA MET A 1 34.80 24.65 -1.51
C MET A 1 34.86 23.12 -1.64
N MET A 2 35.42 22.40 -0.65
CA MET A 2 35.52 20.92 -0.70
C MET A 2 34.94 20.21 0.54
N GLU A 3 34.52 20.92 1.59
CA GLU A 3 33.99 20.25 2.79
C GLU A 3 32.47 19.95 2.75
N MET A 4 31.70 20.61 1.87
CA MET A 4 30.26 20.38 1.79
C MET A 4 29.88 19.09 1.04
N CYS A 5 30.72 18.58 0.12
CA CYS A 5 30.47 17.31 -0.57
C CYS A 5 30.67 16.09 0.35
N SER A 6 31.56 16.18 1.34
CA SER A 6 31.82 15.06 2.26
C SER A 6 30.65 14.84 3.24
N LEU A 7 30.06 15.91 3.77
CA LEU A 7 28.86 15.82 4.63
C LEU A 7 27.63 15.33 3.88
N PHE A 8 27.46 15.71 2.60
CA PHE A 8 26.35 15.18 1.79
C PHE A 8 26.54 13.70 1.46
N LEU A 9 27.77 13.26 1.19
CA LEU A 9 28.08 11.83 1.01
C LEU A 9 27.92 11.04 2.30
N ILE A 10 28.32 11.57 3.47
CA ILE A 10 28.10 10.92 4.77
C ILE A 10 26.60 10.89 5.12
N SER A 11 25.84 11.96 4.84
CA SER A 11 24.38 11.93 5.01
C SER A 11 23.73 10.95 4.02
N LEU A 12 24.23 10.86 2.79
CA LEU A 12 23.78 9.88 1.79
C LEU A 12 24.19 8.45 2.17
N TYR A 13 25.35 8.24 2.83
CA TYR A 13 25.83 6.95 3.33
C TYR A 13 25.11 6.54 4.63
N MET A 14 24.72 7.47 5.49
CA MET A 14 23.94 7.18 6.70
C MET A 14 22.44 6.99 6.37
N THR A 15 21.94 7.61 5.29
CA THR A 15 20.55 7.42 4.81
C THR A 15 20.39 6.29 3.80
N ASN A 16 21.42 5.95 3.01
CA ASN A 16 21.40 4.81 2.09
C ASN A 16 22.16 3.58 2.58
N GLY A 17 23.04 3.69 3.58
CA GLY A 17 23.84 2.58 4.13
C GLY A 17 23.08 1.68 5.10
N LEU A 18 21.80 1.96 5.38
CA LEU A 18 20.89 1.04 6.06
C LEU A 18 20.08 0.16 5.09
N LYS A 19 20.22 0.33 3.77
CA LYS A 19 19.52 -0.49 2.76
C LYS A 19 20.05 -1.93 2.63
N SER A 20 21.05 -2.31 3.41
CA SER A 20 21.47 -3.72 3.55
C SER A 20 21.45 -4.18 5.01
N LEU A 21 20.61 -3.59 5.87
CA LEU A 21 20.29 -4.26 7.12
C LEU A 21 19.63 -5.58 6.74
N SER A 22 20.35 -6.68 6.93
CA SER A 22 19.87 -8.04 6.71
C SER A 22 18.46 -8.15 7.27
N LEU A 23 17.47 -8.14 6.38
CA LEU A 23 16.08 -8.27 6.78
C LEU A 23 16.02 -9.58 7.56
N SER A 24 15.68 -9.49 8.86
CA SER A 24 15.63 -10.69 9.69
C SER A 24 14.72 -11.72 9.01
N PRO A 25 15.03 -13.03 9.08
CA PRO A 25 14.22 -14.04 8.40
C PRO A 25 12.71 -13.92 8.71
N SER A 26 12.36 -13.46 9.92
CA SER A 26 10.99 -13.16 10.33
C SER A 26 10.36 -12.01 9.54
N LEU A 27 11.10 -10.94 9.25
CA LEU A 27 10.61 -9.79 8.51
C LEU A 27 10.38 -10.11 7.02
N LEU A 28 11.21 -10.98 6.42
CA LEU A 28 10.99 -11.48 5.06
C LEU A 28 9.72 -12.34 4.95
N VAL A 29 9.41 -13.11 6.00
CA VAL A 29 8.17 -13.91 6.06
C VAL A 29 6.95 -12.99 6.13
N LEU A 30 7.02 -11.92 6.94
CA LEU A 30 5.96 -10.93 7.05
C LEU A 30 5.74 -10.18 5.73
N GLU A 31 6.81 -9.75 5.07
CA GLU A 31 6.74 -9.07 3.76
C GLU A 31 6.11 -9.97 2.69
N LYS A 32 6.54 -11.24 2.62
CA LYS A 32 5.92 -12.23 1.71
C LYS A 32 4.44 -12.47 2.04
N GLY A 33 4.09 -12.51 3.33
CA GLY A 33 2.71 -12.63 3.78
C GLY A 33 1.85 -11.44 3.35
N LEU A 34 2.36 -10.23 3.54
CA LEU A 34 1.73 -8.99 3.11
C LEU A 34 1.54 -8.96 1.59
N LEU A 35 2.60 -9.27 0.82
CA LEU A 35 2.53 -9.32 -0.63
C LEU A 35 1.48 -10.34 -1.11
N LYS A 36 1.41 -11.51 -0.48
CA LYS A 36 0.40 -12.53 -0.81
C LYS A 36 -1.03 -12.03 -0.54
N ALA A 37 -1.23 -11.29 0.55
CA ALA A 37 -2.54 -10.71 0.86
C ALA A 37 -2.91 -9.58 -0.13
N LEU A 38 -1.95 -8.72 -0.47
CA LEU A 38 -2.14 -7.66 -1.46
C LEU A 38 -2.45 -8.23 -2.85
N LYS A 39 -1.77 -9.31 -3.27
CA LYS A 39 -2.07 -10.02 -4.52
C LYS A 39 -3.49 -10.55 -4.56
N LYS A 40 -3.96 -11.19 -3.48
CA LYS A 40 -5.35 -11.65 -3.41
C LYS A 40 -6.37 -10.52 -3.53
N LEU A 41 -6.08 -9.37 -2.91
CA LEU A 41 -6.92 -8.18 -3.03
C LEU A 41 -6.88 -7.63 -4.48
N ASP A 42 -5.70 -7.60 -5.09
CA ASP A 42 -5.52 -7.16 -6.46
C ASP A 42 -6.27 -8.04 -7.46
N ASP A 43 -6.13 -9.36 -7.33
CA ASP A 43 -6.86 -10.35 -8.15
C ASP A 43 -8.37 -10.14 -8.04
N TYR A 44 -8.87 -9.88 -6.82
CA TYR A 44 -10.30 -9.58 -6.61
C TYR A 44 -10.72 -8.27 -7.27
N LEU A 45 -9.94 -7.20 -7.14
CA LEU A 45 -10.23 -5.89 -7.73
C LEU A 45 -10.07 -5.89 -9.26
N ALA A 46 -9.21 -6.74 -9.81
CA ALA A 46 -8.98 -6.86 -11.23
C ALA A 46 -10.02 -7.77 -11.92
N GLY A 47 -10.53 -8.78 -11.22
CA GLY A 47 -11.58 -9.66 -11.73
C GLY A 47 -12.94 -8.94 -11.81
N PRO A 48 -13.69 -9.06 -12.93
CA PRO A 48 -15.01 -8.44 -13.07
C PRO A 48 -16.01 -9.02 -12.06
N LEU A 49 -16.90 -8.16 -11.54
CA LEU A 49 -18.06 -8.62 -10.76
C LEU A 49 -19.11 -9.27 -11.69
N PRO A 50 -20.00 -10.14 -11.18
CA PRO A 50 -21.06 -10.74 -11.98
C PRO A 50 -21.93 -9.71 -12.73
N GLU A 51 -22.13 -8.53 -12.13
CA GLU A 51 -22.89 -7.43 -12.72
C GLU A 51 -22.14 -6.72 -13.87
N GLU A 52 -20.81 -6.84 -13.93
CA GLU A 52 -19.98 -6.29 -15.01
C GLU A 52 -19.88 -7.25 -16.21
N VAL A 53 -20.25 -8.53 -16.04
CA VAL A 53 -20.15 -9.55 -17.09
C VAL A 53 -21.47 -9.64 -17.87
N ASP A 54 -21.43 -9.25 -19.14
CA ASP A 54 -22.53 -9.51 -20.07
C ASP A 54 -22.41 -10.94 -20.62
N ALA A 55 -23.28 -11.82 -20.12
CA ALA A 55 -23.34 -13.24 -20.47
C ALA A 55 -23.62 -13.50 -21.97
N ASP A 56 -24.16 -12.52 -22.69
CA ASP A 56 -24.46 -12.61 -24.11
C ASP A 56 -23.36 -11.99 -24.99
N SER A 57 -22.33 -11.38 -24.40
CA SER A 57 -21.22 -10.77 -25.15
C SER A 57 -20.18 -11.80 -25.59
N MET A 58 -19.75 -11.74 -26.87
CA MET A 58 -18.64 -12.55 -27.40
C MET A 58 -17.26 -11.88 -27.19
N GLU A 59 -17.18 -10.83 -26.38
CA GLU A 59 -15.92 -10.12 -26.13
C GLU A 59 -15.03 -10.92 -25.17
N GLU A 60 -13.70 -10.84 -25.36
CA GLU A 60 -12.74 -11.35 -24.38
C GLU A 60 -13.01 -10.72 -23.00
N GLU A 61 -12.95 -11.54 -21.95
CA GLU A 61 -13.19 -11.17 -20.56
C GLU A 61 -12.36 -9.93 -20.17
N ARG A 62 -12.98 -8.74 -20.23
CA ARG A 62 -12.32 -7.48 -19.89
C ARG A 62 -12.13 -7.44 -18.37
N GLY A 63 -10.95 -7.03 -17.93
CA GLY A 63 -10.70 -6.79 -16.51
C GLY A 63 -11.69 -5.76 -15.95
N SER A 64 -11.98 -5.84 -14.65
CA SER A 64 -12.92 -4.95 -13.96
C SER A 64 -12.51 -3.48 -14.08
N THR A 65 -13.51 -2.63 -14.25
CA THR A 65 -13.33 -1.17 -14.32
C THR A 65 -13.83 -0.45 -13.08
N ARG A 66 -14.50 -1.17 -12.17
CA ARG A 66 -15.09 -0.61 -10.96
C ARG A 66 -14.08 0.14 -10.09
N ARG A 67 -14.58 1.14 -9.37
CA ARG A 67 -13.77 2.03 -8.53
C ARG A 67 -13.46 1.47 -7.14
N PHE A 68 -14.38 0.73 -6.55
CA PHE A 68 -14.35 0.24 -5.17
C PHE A 68 -14.60 -1.27 -5.07
N LEU A 69 -14.67 -1.83 -3.85
CA LEU A 69 -14.74 -3.28 -3.68
C LEU A 69 -15.94 -3.90 -4.38
N ASP A 70 -17.11 -3.28 -4.25
CA ASP A 70 -18.41 -3.83 -4.64
C ASP A 70 -19.09 -3.03 -5.77
N GLY A 71 -18.34 -2.17 -6.47
CA GLY A 71 -18.87 -1.34 -7.55
C GLY A 71 -18.22 0.04 -7.61
N ASP A 72 -18.99 1.02 -8.08
CA ASP A 72 -18.51 2.39 -8.29
C ASP A 72 -18.76 3.36 -7.13
N ASP A 73 -19.52 2.92 -6.12
CA ASP A 73 -19.82 3.67 -4.91
C ASP A 73 -19.16 3.04 -3.67
N LEU A 74 -18.85 3.87 -2.68
CA LEU A 74 -18.31 3.40 -1.40
C LEU A 74 -19.36 2.62 -0.62
N THR A 75 -18.94 1.48 -0.07
CA THR A 75 -19.75 0.60 0.77
C THR A 75 -19.13 0.43 2.15
N LEU A 76 -19.84 -0.29 3.03
CA LEU A 76 -19.33 -0.63 4.36
C LEU A 76 -18.02 -1.47 4.29
N ALA A 77 -17.86 -2.28 3.24
CA ALA A 77 -16.64 -3.07 3.05
C ALA A 77 -15.42 -2.15 2.86
N ASP A 78 -15.59 -1.07 2.09
CA ASP A 78 -14.54 -0.09 1.82
C ASP A 78 -14.17 0.68 3.10
N CYS A 79 -15.17 1.12 3.86
CA CYS A 79 -14.97 1.78 5.15
C CYS A 79 -14.17 0.93 6.16
N ASN A 80 -14.28 -0.40 6.08
CA ASN A 80 -13.52 -1.31 6.93
C ASN A 80 -12.09 -1.55 6.42
N LEU A 81 -11.89 -1.60 5.09
CA LEU A 81 -10.62 -1.95 4.48
C LEU A 81 -9.71 -0.73 4.28
N LEU A 82 -10.23 0.40 3.79
CA LEU A 82 -9.44 1.57 3.40
C LEU A 82 -8.59 2.13 4.56
N PRO A 83 -9.12 2.31 5.79
CA PRO A 83 -8.30 2.80 6.90
C PRO A 83 -7.14 1.85 7.21
N LYS A 84 -7.36 0.53 7.17
CA LYS A 84 -6.34 -0.49 7.43
C LYS A 84 -5.27 -0.49 6.34
N LEU A 85 -5.69 -0.43 5.08
CA LEU A 85 -4.79 -0.43 3.93
C LEU A 85 -3.93 0.85 3.89
N HIS A 86 -4.50 2.01 4.24
CA HIS A 86 -3.77 3.27 4.33
C HIS A 86 -2.72 3.25 5.45
N ILE A 87 -3.08 2.79 6.65
CA ILE A 87 -2.11 2.61 7.75
C ILE A 87 -0.96 1.69 7.31
N VAL A 88 -1.27 0.55 6.69
CA VAL A 88 -0.24 -0.38 6.19
C VAL A 88 0.68 0.31 5.18
N LYS A 89 0.12 1.07 4.22
CA LYS A 89 0.91 1.82 3.22
C LYS A 89 1.86 2.82 3.89
N VAL A 90 1.37 3.64 4.81
CA VAL A 90 2.16 4.70 5.49
C VAL A 90 3.25 4.07 6.37
N VAL A 91 2.89 3.14 7.25
CA VAL A 91 3.81 2.51 8.21
C VAL A 91 4.86 1.66 7.52
N ALA A 92 4.47 0.86 6.51
CA ALA A 92 5.41 0.02 5.78
C ALA A 92 6.42 0.86 4.97
N LYS A 93 5.97 1.97 4.37
CA LYS A 93 6.87 2.91 3.70
C LYS A 93 7.83 3.57 4.68
N LYS A 94 7.33 4.07 5.82
CA LYS A 94 8.15 4.80 6.80
C LYS A 94 9.23 3.92 7.43
N TYR A 95 8.85 2.76 7.95
CA TYR A 95 9.73 1.96 8.82
C TYR A 95 10.46 0.83 8.11
N ARG A 96 10.01 0.43 6.91
CA ARG A 96 10.59 -0.69 6.16
C ARG A 96 10.96 -0.33 4.74
N ASN A 97 10.71 0.92 4.32
CA ASN A 97 10.86 1.36 2.93
C ASN A 97 10.17 0.41 1.93
N TYR A 98 9.12 -0.26 2.37
CA TYR A 98 8.31 -1.13 1.54
C TYR A 98 7.24 -0.29 0.84
N GLU A 99 7.11 -0.48 -0.46
CA GLU A 99 6.04 0.11 -1.26
C GLU A 99 5.18 -1.01 -1.84
N ILE A 100 3.88 -0.74 -1.97
CA ILE A 100 2.98 -1.63 -2.70
C ILE A 100 3.52 -1.74 -4.13
N PRO A 101 3.81 -2.95 -4.64
CA PRO A 101 4.38 -3.10 -5.97
C PRO A 101 3.48 -2.47 -7.05
N SER A 102 4.09 -1.83 -8.05
CA SER A 102 3.35 -1.08 -9.08
C SER A 102 2.57 -1.99 -10.03
N GLU A 103 2.91 -3.27 -10.11
CA GLU A 103 2.17 -4.28 -10.88
C GLU A 103 0.78 -4.59 -10.32
N LEU A 104 0.50 -4.23 -9.06
CA LEU A 104 -0.82 -4.43 -8.43
C LEU A 104 -1.80 -3.32 -8.86
N GLY A 105 -2.18 -3.36 -10.14
CA GLY A 105 -2.94 -2.30 -10.80
C GLY A 105 -4.35 -2.09 -10.22
N GLY A 106 -5.01 -3.15 -9.76
CA GLY A 106 -6.33 -3.08 -9.13
C GLY A 106 -6.25 -2.37 -7.77
N VAL A 107 -5.27 -2.72 -6.94
CA VAL A 107 -5.02 -2.05 -5.65
C VAL A 107 -4.69 -0.56 -5.84
N TRP A 108 -3.84 -0.24 -6.81
CA TRP A 108 -3.50 1.17 -7.11
C TRP A 108 -4.69 1.95 -7.63
N ARG A 109 -5.53 1.36 -8.50
CA ARG A 109 -6.78 1.97 -8.98
C ARG A 109 -7.72 2.24 -7.80
N TYR A 110 -7.92 1.26 -6.92
CA TYR A 110 -8.77 1.38 -5.74
C TYR A 110 -8.30 2.50 -4.79
N LEU A 111 -7.01 2.50 -4.42
CA LEU A 111 -6.44 3.54 -3.58
C LEU A 111 -6.57 4.93 -4.22
N LYS A 112 -6.29 5.06 -5.53
CA LYS A 112 -6.39 6.32 -6.25
C LYS A 112 -7.83 6.87 -6.20
N ASN A 113 -8.83 6.04 -6.45
CA ASN A 113 -10.23 6.46 -6.35
C ASN A 113 -10.59 6.85 -4.90
N ALA A 114 -10.14 6.09 -3.90
CA ALA A 114 -10.40 6.40 -2.50
C ALA A 114 -9.81 7.76 -2.08
N TYR A 115 -8.58 8.09 -2.49
CA TYR A 115 -7.98 9.40 -2.19
C TYR A 115 -8.64 10.59 -2.92
N THR A 116 -9.56 10.34 -3.86
CA THR A 116 -10.39 11.41 -4.45
C THR A 116 -11.73 11.60 -3.76
N ARG A 117 -12.05 10.79 -2.74
CA ARG A 117 -13.29 10.85 -1.98
C ARG A 117 -13.10 11.63 -0.69
N ASP A 118 -13.90 12.67 -0.52
CA ASP A 118 -13.93 13.50 0.69
C ASP A 118 -14.23 12.69 1.94
N GLU A 119 -15.06 11.64 1.83
CA GLU A 119 -15.40 10.75 2.94
C GLU A 119 -14.16 10.04 3.51
N PHE A 120 -13.19 9.73 2.64
CA PHE A 120 -11.96 9.07 3.03
C PHE A 120 -10.88 10.07 3.42
N THR A 121 -10.62 11.10 2.60
CA THR A 121 -9.53 12.05 2.84
C THR A 121 -9.74 12.91 4.08
N ASN A 122 -10.97 13.32 4.40
CA ASN A 122 -11.27 14.15 5.56
C ASN A 122 -11.32 13.37 6.88
N THR A 123 -11.33 12.03 6.83
CA THR A 123 -11.41 11.16 8.01
C THR A 123 -10.09 10.43 8.29
N CYS A 124 -9.15 10.42 7.34
CA CYS A 124 -7.82 9.88 7.56
C CYS A 124 -7.04 10.73 8.57
N ALA A 125 -6.40 10.07 9.53
CA ALA A 125 -5.39 10.70 10.37
C ALA A 125 -4.21 11.15 9.50
N ALA A 126 -3.51 12.20 9.92
CA ALA A 126 -2.35 12.66 9.19
C ALA A 126 -1.22 11.61 9.24
N ASP A 127 -0.45 11.49 8.14
CA ASP A 127 0.60 10.47 8.03
C ASP A 127 1.55 10.47 9.24
N ASN A 128 1.94 11.64 9.75
CA ASN A 128 2.81 11.76 10.92
C ASN A 128 2.17 11.21 12.21
N GLU A 129 0.85 11.31 12.38
CA GLU A 129 0.14 10.73 13.53
C GLU A 129 0.13 9.22 13.45
N ILE A 130 -0.10 8.66 12.26
CA ILE A 130 -0.04 7.22 12.00
C ILE A 130 1.38 6.70 12.28
N GLU A 131 2.40 7.39 11.77
CA GLU A 131 3.79 7.04 12.03
C GLU A 131 4.08 7.02 13.54
N MET A 132 3.78 8.11 14.24
CA MET A 132 4.01 8.20 15.69
C MET A 132 3.30 7.09 16.47
N ALA A 133 2.06 6.76 16.11
CA ALA A 133 1.29 5.71 16.76
C ALA A 133 1.92 4.31 16.61
N TYR A 134 2.65 4.05 15.52
CA TYR A 134 3.25 2.76 15.22
C TYR A 134 4.76 2.66 15.53
N LEU A 135 5.40 3.77 15.92
CA LEU A 135 6.84 3.84 16.17
C LEU A 135 7.36 2.74 17.10
N ASP A 136 6.71 2.53 18.25
CA ASP A 136 7.18 1.57 19.25
C ASP A 136 6.96 0.12 18.81
N VAL A 137 5.89 -0.15 18.08
CA VAL A 137 5.62 -1.48 17.50
C VAL A 137 6.65 -1.78 16.41
N ALA A 138 6.93 -0.82 15.53
CA ALA A 138 7.91 -0.96 14.46
C ALA A 138 9.32 -1.24 14.99
N LYS A 139 9.77 -0.55 16.05
CA LYS A 139 11.08 -0.79 16.70
C LYS A 139 11.21 -2.21 17.26
N ARG A 140 10.12 -2.79 17.80
CA ARG A 140 10.15 -4.14 18.36
C ARG A 140 10.32 -5.21 17.30
N LEU A 141 9.86 -4.96 16.08
CA LEU A 141 9.96 -5.87 14.94
C LEU A 141 11.33 -5.86 14.25
N GLU A 142 12.26 -5.00 14.68
CA GLU A 142 13.66 -4.96 14.19
C GLU A 142 14.59 -5.90 14.98
N LYS A 143 14.10 -6.42 16.11
CA LYS A 143 14.82 -7.37 16.99
C LYS A 143 14.46 -8.80 16.65
#